data_AF-A0A934HF37-F1
#
_entry.id   AF-A0A934HF37-F1
#
_cell.length_a   1.000
_cell.length_b   1.000
_cell.length_c   1.000
_cell.angle_alpha   90.00
_cell.angle_beta   90.00
_cell.angle_gamma   90.00
#
_symmetry.space_group_name_H-M   'P 1'
#
loop_
_entity.id
_entity.type
_entity.pdbx_description
1 polymer ?
#
loop_
_entity_poly.entity_id
_entity_poly.type
_entity_poly.pdbx_seq_one_letter_code
_entity_poly.pdbx_strand_id
1 'polypeptide(L)'
;MITRNERRRTVVLMAKTAFAVLLILWLVNPAGAQESPEYWPTEGWRSSSPEEQGIDSAVLAAAINILYEQDSSNIHSLLVIRNGYVVTDAYFYP
;
A
#
# COMPACT_ATOMS: atom_id res chain seq x y z
N MET A 1 0.53 -22.53 -56.89
CA MET A 1 0.03 -23.70 -56.14
C MET A 1 0.69 -23.70 -54.75
N ILE A 2 0.11 -23.02 -53.75
CA ILE A 2 0.70 -22.92 -52.39
C ILE A 2 0.38 -24.21 -51.63
N THR A 3 1.42 -24.94 -51.20
CA THR A 3 1.27 -26.26 -50.60
C THR A 3 0.62 -26.18 -49.22
N ARG A 4 -0.17 -27.19 -48.84
CA ARG A 4 -0.92 -27.28 -47.57
C ARG A 4 -0.06 -27.04 -46.32
N ASN A 5 1.26 -27.22 -46.43
CA ASN A 5 2.21 -27.05 -45.33
C ASN A 5 2.48 -25.57 -45.01
N GLU A 6 2.53 -24.70 -46.01
CA GLU A 6 2.77 -23.25 -45.83
C GLU A 6 1.59 -22.59 -45.09
N ARG A 7 0.35 -22.95 -45.43
CA ARG A 7 -0.85 -22.47 -44.71
C ARG A 7 -0.86 -22.86 -43.23
N ARG A 8 -0.40 -24.07 -42.90
CA ARG A 8 -0.29 -24.53 -41.50
C ARG A 8 0.78 -23.77 -40.73
N ARG A 9 1.93 -23.50 -41.38
CA ARG A 9 3.01 -22.68 -40.80
C ARG A 9 2.55 -21.25 -40.53
N THR A 10 1.85 -20.63 -41.47
CA THR A 10 1.31 -19.28 -41.29
C THR A 10 0.30 -19.20 -40.14
N VAL A 11 -0.62 -20.17 -40.04
CA VAL A 11 -1.62 -20.20 -38.95
C VAL A 11 -0.97 -20.40 -37.57
N VAL A 12 0.02 -21.29 -37.46
CA VAL A 12 0.75 -21.50 -36.19
C VAL A 12 1.58 -20.27 -35.81
N LEU A 13 2.19 -19.59 -36.79
CA LEU A 13 2.93 -18.36 -36.57
C LEU A 13 2.00 -17.25 -36.07
N MET A 14 0.82 -17.08 -36.67
CA MET A 14 -0.20 -16.12 -36.25
C MET A 14 -0.74 -16.40 -34.84
N ALA A 15 -0.97 -17.68 -34.49
CA ALA A 15 -1.42 -18.04 -33.15
C ALA A 15 -0.37 -17.73 -32.08
N LYS A 16 0.91 -17.98 -32.37
CA LYS A 16 2.03 -17.63 -31.48
C LYS A 16 2.18 -16.13 -31.29
N THR A 17 2.04 -15.34 -32.36
CA THR A 17 2.11 -13.88 -32.25
C THR A 17 0.90 -13.34 -31.49
N ALA A 18 -0.31 -13.84 -31.73
CA ALA A 18 -1.50 -13.44 -30.97
C ALA A 18 -1.37 -13.75 -29.47
N PHE A 19 -0.85 -14.94 -29.13
CA PHE A 19 -0.60 -15.32 -27.74
C PHE A 19 0.47 -14.45 -27.08
N ALA A 20 1.57 -14.16 -27.79
CA ALA A 20 2.61 -13.26 -27.30
C ALA A 20 2.07 -11.84 -27.07
N VAL A 21 1.22 -11.34 -27.96
CA VAL A 21 0.56 -10.03 -27.78
C VAL A 21 -0.37 -10.03 -26.58
N LEU A 22 -1.19 -11.06 -26.40
CA LEU A 22 -2.06 -11.20 -25.22
C LEU A 22 -1.26 -11.27 -23.91
N LEU A 23 -0.13 -11.99 -23.92
CA LEU A 23 0.78 -12.08 -22.77
C LEU A 23 1.41 -10.71 -22.45
N ILE A 24 1.86 -9.97 -23.47
CA ILE A 24 2.43 -8.62 -23.30
C ILE A 24 1.36 -7.66 -22.78
N LEU A 25 0.13 -7.70 -23.30
CA LEU A 25 -0.97 -6.87 -22.81
C LEU A 25 -1.32 -7.17 -21.35
N TRP A 26 -1.20 -8.43 -20.91
CA TRP A 26 -1.39 -8.80 -19.51
C TRP A 26 -0.23 -8.33 -18.62
N LEU A 27 1.01 -8.38 -19.10
CA LEU A 27 2.20 -7.90 -18.39
C LEU A 27 2.27 -6.37 -18.25
N VAL A 28 1.64 -5.63 -19.18
CA VAL A 28 1.63 -4.15 -19.18
C VAL A 28 0.48 -3.57 -18.35
N ASN A 29 -0.30 -4.40 -17.64
CA ASN A 29 -1.30 -3.89 -16.70
C ASN A 29 -0.59 -3.11 -15.58
N PRO A 30 -0.87 -1.81 -15.41
CA PRO A 30 -0.34 -1.02 -14.31
C PRO A 30 -1.13 -1.35 -13.04
N ALA A 31 -1.09 -2.62 -12.61
CA ALA A 31 -1.69 -3.08 -11.35
C ALA A 31 -0.96 -2.50 -10.10
N GLY A 32 0.08 -1.70 -10.32
CA GLY A 32 0.82 -0.94 -9.31
C GLY A 32 0.61 0.57 -9.39
N ALA A 33 -0.39 1.07 -10.12
CA ALA A 33 -0.83 2.45 -9.95
C ALA A 33 -1.44 2.57 -8.55
N GLN A 34 -0.60 2.89 -7.57
CA GLN A 34 -1.00 3.10 -6.19
C GLN A 34 -2.10 4.14 -6.18
N GLU A 35 -3.34 3.71 -5.89
CA GLU A 35 -4.46 4.60 -5.74
C GLU A 35 -4.05 5.67 -4.72
N SER A 36 -4.11 6.93 -5.14
CA SER A 36 -3.96 8.05 -4.21
C SER A 36 -4.95 7.85 -3.08
N PRO A 37 -4.54 7.94 -1.80
CA PRO A 37 -5.44 7.74 -0.68
C PRO A 37 -6.71 8.58 -0.89
N GLU A 38 -7.88 8.00 -0.62
CA GLU A 38 -9.17 8.72 -0.69
C GLU A 38 -9.15 9.99 0.18
N TYR A 39 -8.28 10.00 1.20
CA TYR A 39 -8.13 11.09 2.15
C TYR A 39 -6.67 11.56 2.27
N TRP A 40 -6.46 12.86 2.10
CA TRP A 40 -5.20 13.57 2.36
C TRP A 40 -5.48 14.87 3.12
N PRO A 41 -4.68 15.25 4.14
CA PRO A 41 -5.03 16.34 5.04
C PRO A 41 -4.69 17.70 4.44
N THR A 42 -5.53 18.24 3.56
CA THR A 42 -5.39 19.62 3.06
C THR A 42 -5.86 20.67 4.07
N GLU A 43 -6.94 20.39 4.80
CA GLU A 43 -7.51 21.27 5.83
C GLU A 43 -7.16 20.85 7.27
N GLY A 44 -6.49 19.71 7.42
CA GLY A 44 -6.12 19.14 8.72
C GLY A 44 -6.23 17.63 8.74
N TRP A 45 -5.60 17.04 9.76
CA TRP A 45 -5.61 15.59 9.99
C TRP A 45 -6.90 15.16 10.70
N ARG A 46 -7.53 14.10 10.21
CA ARG A 46 -8.63 13.40 10.88
C ARG A 46 -8.06 12.36 11.82
N SER A 47 -8.73 12.14 12.93
CA SER A 47 -8.40 11.05 13.85
C SER A 47 -9.16 9.78 13.51
N SER A 48 -8.59 8.61 13.84
CA SER A 48 -9.25 7.31 13.77
C SER A 48 -8.75 6.43 14.92
N SER A 49 -9.53 5.41 15.31
CA SER A 49 -9.11 4.52 16.39
C SER A 49 -7.93 3.63 15.96
N PRO A 50 -7.12 3.13 16.92
CA PRO A 50 -6.10 2.14 16.62
C PRO A 50 -6.67 0.93 15.86
N GLU A 51 -7.81 0.39 16.30
CA GLU A 51 -8.42 -0.80 15.72
C GLU A 51 -8.89 -0.59 14.28
N GLU A 52 -9.52 0.57 13.98
CA GLU A 52 -9.91 0.94 12.61
C GLU A 52 -8.71 1.04 11.68
N GLN A 53 -7.56 1.44 12.23
CA GLN A 53 -6.30 1.49 11.50
C GLN A 53 -5.51 0.19 11.62
N GLY A 54 -6.06 -0.91 12.16
CA GLY A 54 -5.38 -2.20 12.28
C GLY A 54 -4.16 -2.19 13.20
N ILE A 55 -4.19 -1.35 14.23
CA ILE A 55 -3.21 -1.26 15.32
C ILE A 55 -3.86 -1.85 16.58
N ASP A 56 -3.10 -2.69 17.27
CA ASP A 56 -3.48 -3.21 18.59
C ASP A 56 -3.33 -2.10 19.64
N SER A 57 -4.46 -1.66 20.22
CA SER A 57 -4.46 -0.59 21.23
C SER A 57 -3.75 -0.97 22.51
N ALA A 58 -3.72 -2.24 22.90
CA ALA A 58 -3.02 -2.68 24.10
C ALA A 58 -1.50 -2.57 23.92
N VAL A 59 -1.00 -2.93 22.72
CA VAL A 59 0.42 -2.76 22.38
C VAL A 59 0.79 -1.27 22.31
N LEU A 60 -0.07 -0.45 21.69
CA LEU A 60 0.14 0.99 21.60
C LEU A 60 0.15 1.65 23.00
N ALA A 61 -0.77 1.27 23.87
CA ALA A 61 -0.82 1.74 25.25
C ALA A 61 0.43 1.32 26.04
N ALA A 62 0.88 0.07 25.90
CA ALA A 62 2.12 -0.40 26.52
C ALA A 62 3.34 0.41 26.07
N ALA A 63 3.43 0.74 24.77
CA ALA A 63 4.51 1.58 24.24
C ALA A 63 4.47 3.00 24.84
N ILE A 64 3.29 3.61 24.95
CA ILE A 64 3.12 4.92 25.58
C ILE A 64 3.53 4.88 27.06
N ASN A 65 3.15 3.82 27.79
CA ASN A 65 3.54 3.64 29.19
C ASN A 65 5.06 3.50 29.35
N ILE A 66 5.74 2.76 28.46
CA ILE A 66 7.20 2.67 28.48
C ILE A 66 7.84 4.05 28.33
N LEU A 67 7.32 4.88 27.41
CA LEU A 67 7.82 6.25 27.23
C LEU A 67 7.56 7.16 28.44
N TYR A 68 6.47 6.91 29.15
CA TYR A 68 6.14 7.65 30.38
C TYR A 68 6.99 7.21 31.58
N GLU A 69 7.26 5.91 31.72
CA GLU A 69 7.99 5.33 32.85
C GLU A 69 9.51 5.42 32.71
N GLN A 70 10.02 5.28 31.49
CA GLN A 70 11.40 5.65 31.23
C GLN A 70 11.46 7.15 31.43
N ASP A 71 12.27 7.61 32.38
CA ASP A 71 12.67 9.00 32.64
C ASP A 71 13.45 9.53 31.42
N SER A 72 12.79 9.44 30.27
CA SER A 72 13.26 9.66 28.93
C SER A 72 13.10 11.15 28.70
N SER A 73 13.89 11.90 29.47
CA SER A 73 13.95 13.37 29.54
C SER A 73 14.12 14.07 28.17
N ASN A 74 14.25 13.29 27.09
CA ASN A 74 14.47 13.73 25.73
C ASN A 74 13.28 13.46 24.79
N ILE A 75 12.26 12.71 25.20
CA ILE A 75 11.05 12.45 24.38
C ILE A 75 9.89 13.25 24.96
N HIS A 76 9.42 14.25 24.21
CA HIS A 76 8.33 15.14 24.65
C HIS A 76 6.99 14.86 23.99
N SER A 77 6.97 14.11 22.88
CA SER A 77 5.73 13.78 22.19
C SER A 77 5.86 12.55 21.30
N LEU A 78 4.76 11.83 21.09
CA LEU A 78 4.59 10.72 20.17
C LEU A 78 3.35 10.95 19.29
N LEU A 79 3.57 11.09 17.98
CA LEU A 79 2.50 11.18 16.98
C LEU A 79 2.53 9.93 16.09
N VAL A 80 1.40 9.23 16.00
CA VAL A 80 1.22 8.04 15.15
C VAL A 80 0.17 8.31 14.10
N ILE A 81 0.55 8.14 12.83
CA ILE A 81 -0.31 8.31 11.66
C ILE A 81 -0.31 7.03 10.82
N ARG A 82 -1.49 6.56 10.42
CA ARG A 82 -1.64 5.43 9.50
C ARG A 82 -2.79 5.67 8.51
N ASN A 83 -2.56 5.33 7.25
CA ASN A 83 -3.52 5.53 6.14
C ASN A 83 -4.09 6.96 6.04
N GLY A 84 -3.30 7.97 6.42
CA GLY A 84 -3.72 9.37 6.41
C GLY A 84 -4.46 9.84 7.67
N TYR A 85 -4.71 8.97 8.66
CA TYR A 85 -5.38 9.32 9.91
C TYR A 85 -4.41 9.39 11.09
N VAL A 86 -4.63 10.35 11.98
CA VAL A 86 -3.98 10.40 13.29
C VAL A 86 -4.60 9.34 14.18
N VAL A 87 -3.78 8.44 14.67
CA VAL A 87 -4.19 7.35 15.57
C VAL A 87 -3.96 7.74 17.02
N THR A 88 -2.83 8.37 17.29
CA THR A 88 -2.43 8.84 18.63
C THR A 88 -1.63 10.12 18.48
N ASP A 89 -1.88 11.07 19.37
CA ASP A 89 -1.03 12.24 19.63
C ASP A 89 -0.85 12.36 21.16
N ALA A 90 0.32 11.97 21.66
CA ALA A 90 0.63 11.92 23.08
C ALA A 90 1.77 12.88 23.41
N TYR A 91 1.66 13.57 24.55
CA TYR A 91 2.68 14.51 25.05
C TYR A 91 3.19 14.05 26.40
N PHE A 92 4.50 14.15 26.60
CA PHE A 92 5.20 13.78 27.81
C PHE A 92 5.86 15.03 28.39
N TYR A 93 5.44 15.41 29.59
CA TYR A 93 5.97 16.56 30.33
C TYR A 93 6.90 16.07 31.44
N PRO A 94 8.01 16.78 31.72
CA PRO A 94 8.91 16.46 32.83
C PRO A 94 8.30 16.73 34.20
#